data_AF-A0A1J5U1R4-F1
#
_entry.id   AF-A0A1J5U1R4-F1
#
_cell.length_a   1.000
_cell.length_b   1.000
_cell.length_c   1.000
_cell.angle_alpha   90.00
_cell.angle_beta   90.00
_cell.angle_gamma   90.00
#
_symmetry.space_group_name_H-M   'P 1'
#
loop_
_entity.id
_entity.type
_entity.pdbx_description
1 polymer ?
#
loop_
_entity_poly.entity_id
_entity_poly.type
_entity_poly.pdbx_seq_one_letter_code
_entity_poly.pdbx_strand_id
1 'polypeptide(L)'
;MKVFNHKFLKDGPLEDRQYQANISQACLEQSTLVILPTGMGKTVVALRVILERLERGQILLMAPTKPLAQQHADFLNKFLDVDITLFTGAIAPKLREPLWNSSKIIVSTPQVVSKDIENERMNLKNFSLVIFDEAHRAVGNYAYVSIGRHYSSVSKDHLAIGMTASPGSSKPEIIRLCRDLGLSAVENRDDTDPDVISYIQPIKTRWIRVEMPISVIDIANQLRKLQDYLCGKLYKQGAIDRPRKVSTTMLIEAGRRLQMTYMKTKPNTPPQTFTMMTTQAMAMKVAHAILTVETQGMLQFLDYTSRIEKDAKDKKKGSRANKWLASNTDWKIAQKIATSNPTDHPKLERLLELIEVQIHSGSSRFIIFAEIRHTATLIVEHLEKIKGAKPVRFVGQGSRVGDKGMTQKQQKEILDKFREDKFNILVATSVGEEGLDIPSTDVVVFFEPVSSAIRMIQRRGRTGRNRPGEVFIFVTKGSRDEAAFWSSRDKEQKMHDLFSAGRIEIDVPTSEELAGSNIVDSSNTSSVQTTFQHK
;
A
#
# COMPACT_ATOMS: atom_id res chain seq x y z
N MET A 1 -34.47 9.68 7.62
CA MET A 1 -33.23 9.77 6.83
C MET A 1 -33.41 10.92 5.85
N LYS A 2 -32.59 11.97 5.90
CA LYS A 2 -32.66 13.05 4.90
C LYS A 2 -32.16 12.49 3.57
N VAL A 3 -32.84 12.83 2.48
CA VAL A 3 -32.49 12.37 1.13
C VAL A 3 -31.97 13.55 0.33
N PHE A 4 -30.83 13.36 -0.32
CA PHE A 4 -30.26 14.35 -1.23
C PHE A 4 -30.89 14.19 -2.62
N ASN A 5 -31.42 15.29 -3.17
CA ASN A 5 -32.06 15.33 -4.49
C ASN A 5 -31.27 16.25 -5.42
N HIS A 6 -31.10 15.84 -6.67
CA HIS A 6 -30.49 16.65 -7.73
C HIS A 6 -31.08 16.26 -9.09
N LYS A 7 -31.17 17.20 -10.04
CA LYS A 7 -31.79 17.00 -11.37
C LYS A 7 -31.15 15.91 -12.24
N PHE A 8 -29.89 15.59 -12.00
CA PHE A 8 -29.14 14.54 -12.72
C PHE A 8 -29.01 13.23 -11.94
N LEU A 9 -29.64 13.16 -10.76
CA LEU A 9 -29.67 11.94 -9.95
C LEU A 9 -30.82 11.05 -10.44
N LYS A 10 -30.54 9.76 -10.67
CA LYS A 10 -31.56 8.74 -10.89
C LYS A 10 -32.43 8.56 -9.64
N ASP A 11 -33.70 8.17 -9.82
CA ASP A 11 -34.61 7.90 -8.72
C ASP A 11 -34.04 6.84 -7.76
N GLY A 12 -33.63 7.29 -6.57
CA GLY A 12 -33.08 6.44 -5.53
C GLY A 12 -32.56 7.27 -4.35
N PRO A 13 -32.78 6.82 -3.09
CA PRO A 13 -32.39 7.62 -1.94
C PRO A 13 -30.86 7.63 -1.77
N LEU A 14 -30.22 8.77 -2.06
CA LEU A 14 -28.89 9.08 -1.54
C LEU A 14 -29.06 9.69 -0.15
N GLU A 15 -28.54 9.04 0.88
CA GLU A 15 -28.57 9.55 2.25
C GLU A 15 -27.77 10.87 2.33
N ASP A 16 -28.41 11.94 2.80
CA ASP A 16 -27.76 13.24 2.96
C ASP A 16 -27.06 13.33 4.32
N ARG A 17 -25.80 12.92 4.35
CA ARG A 17 -24.95 13.05 5.54
C ARG A 17 -24.31 14.43 5.58
N GLN A 18 -24.45 15.11 6.72
CA GLN A 18 -24.02 16.51 6.86
C GLN A 18 -22.52 16.71 6.59
N TYR A 19 -21.65 15.83 7.09
CA TYR A 19 -20.20 15.95 6.85
C TYR A 19 -19.87 15.84 5.35
N GLN A 20 -20.58 14.99 4.60
CA GLN A 20 -20.41 14.88 3.15
C GLN A 20 -20.84 16.16 2.44
N ALA A 21 -21.93 16.79 2.90
CA ALA A 21 -22.41 18.07 2.38
C ALA A 21 -21.37 19.18 2.58
N ASN A 22 -20.86 19.30 3.79
CA ASN A 22 -19.88 20.32 4.16
C ASN A 22 -18.59 20.17 3.34
N ILE A 23 -18.08 18.95 3.20
CA ILE A 23 -16.87 18.68 2.42
C ILE A 23 -17.10 18.94 0.93
N SER A 24 -18.24 18.52 0.38
CA SER A 24 -18.58 18.80 -1.02
C SER A 24 -18.68 20.31 -1.29
N GLN A 25 -19.24 21.09 -0.36
CA GLN A 25 -19.29 22.54 -0.47
C GLN A 25 -17.88 23.15 -0.46
N ALA A 26 -17.00 22.71 0.44
CA ALA A 26 -15.61 23.17 0.49
C ALA A 26 -14.85 22.86 -0.82
N CYS A 27 -15.12 21.70 -1.43
CA CYS A 27 -14.58 21.31 -2.74
C CYS A 27 -15.14 22.11 -3.91
N LEU A 28 -16.33 22.72 -3.79
CA LEU A 28 -16.91 23.58 -4.83
C LEU A 28 -16.34 25.00 -4.79
N GLU A 29 -15.94 25.46 -3.60
CA GLU A 29 -15.31 26.77 -3.40
C GLU A 29 -13.88 26.81 -3.94
N GLN A 30 -13.12 25.73 -3.77
CA GLN A 30 -11.73 25.65 -4.23
C GLN A 30 -11.19 24.22 -4.36
N SER A 31 -10.12 24.07 -5.14
CA SER A 31 -9.47 22.78 -5.37
C SER A 31 -8.94 22.19 -4.06
N THR A 32 -9.47 21.04 -3.64
CA THR A 32 -9.30 20.56 -2.26
C THR A 32 -8.78 19.12 -2.21
N LEU A 33 -7.80 18.87 -1.34
CA LEU A 33 -7.41 17.53 -0.89
C LEU A 33 -8.35 17.09 0.23
N VAL A 34 -9.24 16.16 -0.09
CA VAL A 34 -10.16 15.52 0.85
C VAL A 34 -9.48 14.33 1.49
N ILE A 35 -9.23 14.44 2.80
CA ILE A 35 -8.75 13.37 3.65
C ILE A 35 -9.92 12.86 4.46
N LEU A 36 -10.41 11.69 4.07
CA LEU A 36 -11.51 11.01 4.75
C LEU A 36 -11.12 9.57 5.01
N PRO A 37 -11.53 8.95 6.13
CA PRO A 37 -11.38 7.51 6.33
C PRO A 37 -12.05 6.78 5.16
N THR A 38 -11.46 5.66 4.70
CA THR A 38 -12.12 4.88 3.64
C THR A 38 -13.49 4.44 4.16
N GLY A 39 -14.44 4.36 3.25
CA GLY A 39 -15.80 4.07 3.62
C GLY A 39 -16.64 5.23 4.21
N MET A 40 -16.07 6.42 4.40
CA MET A 40 -16.89 7.61 4.72
C MET A 40 -17.62 8.19 3.49
N GLY A 41 -17.61 7.48 2.37
CA GLY A 41 -18.30 7.90 1.15
C GLY A 41 -17.55 8.99 0.38
N LYS A 42 -16.22 8.88 0.23
CA LYS A 42 -15.45 9.76 -0.65
C LYS A 42 -16.04 9.84 -2.07
N THR A 43 -16.44 8.71 -2.63
CA THR A 43 -17.09 8.68 -3.95
C THR A 43 -18.46 9.38 -3.93
N VAL A 44 -19.15 9.43 -2.78
CA VAL A 44 -20.38 10.22 -2.60
C VAL A 44 -20.07 11.72 -2.56
N VAL A 45 -19.01 12.12 -1.85
CA VAL A 45 -18.51 13.51 -1.87
C VAL A 45 -18.16 13.93 -3.30
N ALA A 46 -17.44 13.08 -4.04
CA ALA A 46 -17.13 13.29 -5.44
C ALA A 46 -18.40 13.40 -6.29
N LEU A 47 -19.37 12.48 -6.13
CA LEU A 47 -20.65 12.51 -6.85
C LEU A 47 -21.39 13.85 -6.65
N ARG A 48 -21.44 14.38 -5.43
CA ARG A 48 -22.08 15.68 -5.16
C ARG A 48 -21.40 16.82 -5.90
N VAL A 49 -20.07 16.83 -5.97
CA VAL A 49 -19.34 17.87 -6.72
C VAL A 49 -19.47 17.68 -8.23
N ILE A 50 -19.49 16.42 -8.71
CA ILE A 50 -19.76 16.07 -10.11
C ILE A 50 -21.10 16.68 -10.54
N LEU A 51 -22.17 16.45 -9.77
CA LEU A 51 -23.52 16.92 -10.08
C LEU A 51 -23.60 18.44 -10.33
N GLU A 52 -22.88 19.24 -9.53
CA GLU A 52 -22.82 20.70 -9.64
C GLU A 52 -21.92 21.21 -10.79
N ARG A 53 -21.00 20.37 -11.29
CA ARG A 53 -20.03 20.74 -12.34
C ARG A 53 -20.36 20.18 -13.72
N LEU A 54 -21.36 19.31 -13.84
CA LEU A 54 -21.77 18.65 -15.09
C LEU A 54 -22.13 19.63 -16.21
N GLU A 55 -22.79 20.74 -15.88
CA GLU A 55 -23.19 21.74 -16.88
C GLU A 55 -22.05 22.68 -17.29
N ARG A 56 -20.96 22.73 -16.51
CA ARG A 56 -19.83 23.65 -16.75
C ARG A 56 -18.79 23.11 -17.71
N GLY A 57 -18.69 21.79 -17.88
CA GLY A 57 -17.63 21.18 -18.69
C GLY A 57 -17.55 19.67 -18.54
N GLN A 58 -16.46 19.09 -19.05
CA GLN A 58 -16.19 17.67 -18.93
C GLN A 58 -15.63 17.32 -17.56
N ILE A 59 -15.87 16.09 -17.12
CA ILE A 59 -15.43 15.58 -15.82
C ILE A 59 -14.49 14.41 -16.03
N LEU A 60 -13.34 14.45 -15.37
CA LEU A 60 -12.38 13.35 -15.36
C LEU A 60 -12.23 12.80 -13.95
N LEU A 61 -12.56 11.52 -13.74
CA LEU A 61 -12.26 10.80 -12.52
C LEU A 61 -11.19 9.75 -12.81
N MET A 62 -10.07 9.81 -12.09
CA MET A 62 -8.99 8.87 -12.24
C MET A 62 -8.86 7.95 -11.04
N ALA A 63 -8.57 6.68 -11.31
CA ALA A 63 -8.28 5.68 -10.29
C ALA A 63 -7.01 4.87 -10.63
N PRO A 64 -6.19 4.45 -9.65
CA PRO A 64 -4.89 3.85 -9.92
C PRO A 64 -4.92 2.49 -10.65
N THR A 65 -6.03 1.76 -10.56
CA THR A 65 -6.16 0.41 -11.12
C THR A 65 -7.41 0.27 -11.98
N LYS A 66 -7.35 -0.62 -12.98
CA LYS A 66 -8.52 -0.89 -13.86
C LYS A 66 -9.76 -1.34 -13.08
N PRO A 67 -9.66 -2.26 -12.09
CA PRO A 67 -10.84 -2.66 -11.29
C PRO A 67 -11.45 -1.49 -10.52
N LEU A 68 -10.63 -0.60 -9.95
CA LEU A 68 -11.14 0.55 -9.21
C LEU A 68 -11.79 1.59 -10.14
N ALA A 69 -11.21 1.81 -11.32
CA ALA A 69 -11.83 2.65 -12.35
C ALA A 69 -13.19 2.09 -12.80
N GLN A 70 -13.29 0.77 -13.02
CA GLN A 70 -14.58 0.13 -13.32
C GLN A 70 -15.57 0.29 -12.17
N GLN A 71 -15.15 0.08 -10.93
CA GLN A 71 -16.01 0.24 -9.74
C GLN A 71 -16.60 1.66 -9.64
N HIS A 72 -15.79 2.69 -9.91
CA HIS A 72 -16.29 4.08 -9.91
C HIS A 72 -17.24 4.33 -11.08
N ALA A 73 -16.96 3.80 -12.27
CA ALA A 73 -17.87 3.91 -13.40
C ALA A 73 -19.22 3.23 -13.12
N ASP A 74 -19.21 2.03 -12.55
CA ASP A 74 -20.43 1.29 -12.16
C ASP A 74 -21.22 2.04 -11.08
N PHE A 75 -20.50 2.62 -10.09
CA PHE A 75 -21.11 3.46 -9.06
C PHE A 75 -21.79 4.69 -9.67
N LEU A 76 -21.09 5.44 -10.53
CA LEU A 76 -21.67 6.64 -11.16
C LEU A 76 -22.85 6.27 -12.07
N ASN A 77 -22.76 5.18 -12.85
CA ASN A 77 -23.86 4.70 -13.71
C ASN A 77 -25.13 4.34 -12.93
N LYS A 78 -24.97 3.90 -11.68
CA LYS A 78 -26.10 3.61 -10.79
C LYS A 78 -26.85 4.87 -10.36
N PHE A 79 -26.14 5.99 -10.15
CA PHE A 79 -26.71 7.22 -9.59
C PHE A 79 -26.98 8.32 -10.61
N LEU A 80 -26.30 8.31 -11.77
CA LEU A 80 -26.38 9.37 -12.76
C LEU A 80 -27.12 8.90 -14.02
N ASP A 81 -27.94 9.78 -14.58
CA ASP A 81 -28.57 9.60 -15.89
C ASP A 81 -27.77 10.31 -16.99
N VAL A 82 -26.47 10.04 -17.01
CA VAL A 82 -25.51 10.62 -17.98
C VAL A 82 -24.56 9.52 -18.42
N ASP A 83 -24.22 9.50 -19.72
CA ASP A 83 -23.27 8.54 -20.26
C ASP A 83 -21.87 8.70 -19.64
N ILE A 84 -21.35 7.60 -19.12
CA ILE A 84 -20.04 7.50 -18.48
C ILE A 84 -19.11 6.67 -19.35
N THR A 85 -18.05 7.29 -19.85
CA THR A 85 -17.05 6.62 -20.69
C THR A 85 -15.91 6.10 -19.83
N LEU A 86 -15.70 4.79 -19.85
CA LEU A 86 -14.58 4.15 -19.16
C LEU A 86 -13.40 3.94 -20.11
N PHE A 87 -12.33 4.70 -19.94
CA PHE A 87 -11.08 4.45 -20.63
C PHE A 87 -10.18 3.54 -19.80
N THR A 88 -10.11 2.28 -20.24
CA THR A 88 -9.00 1.40 -19.85
C THR A 88 -8.07 1.20 -21.04
N GLY A 89 -6.86 0.71 -20.80
CA GLY A 89 -5.90 0.37 -21.87
C GLY A 89 -6.36 -0.72 -22.85
N ALA A 90 -7.65 -1.11 -22.85
CA ALA A 90 -8.25 -2.01 -23.83
C ALA A 90 -8.72 -1.29 -25.11
N ILE A 91 -9.02 0.02 -25.05
CA ILE A 91 -9.49 0.79 -26.22
C ILE A 91 -8.29 1.23 -27.06
N ALA A 92 -8.31 0.92 -28.36
CA ALA A 92 -7.25 1.28 -29.29
C ALA A 92 -7.03 2.81 -29.33
N PRO A 93 -5.78 3.31 -29.37
CA PRO A 93 -5.49 4.74 -29.33
C PRO A 93 -6.25 5.59 -30.35
N LYS A 94 -6.41 5.09 -31.60
CA LYS A 94 -7.10 5.80 -32.69
C LYS A 94 -8.58 6.05 -32.41
N LEU A 95 -9.22 5.24 -31.58
CA LEU A 95 -10.63 5.37 -31.24
C LEU A 95 -10.86 6.30 -30.03
N ARG A 96 -9.80 6.66 -29.29
CA ARG A 96 -9.94 7.40 -28.02
C ARG A 96 -10.18 8.89 -28.22
N GLU A 97 -9.53 9.53 -29.18
CA GLU A 97 -9.63 10.98 -29.40
C GLU A 97 -11.08 11.47 -29.65
N PRO A 98 -11.89 10.84 -30.54
CA PRO A 98 -13.30 11.23 -30.68
C PRO A 98 -14.10 11.04 -29.39
N LEU A 99 -13.84 9.96 -28.65
CA LEU A 99 -14.51 9.66 -27.38
C LEU A 99 -14.14 10.66 -26.28
N TRP A 100 -12.89 11.13 -26.24
CA TRP A 100 -12.46 12.18 -25.31
C TRP A 100 -13.27 13.46 -25.53
N ASN A 101 -13.58 13.82 -26.77
CA ASN A 101 -14.31 15.04 -27.10
C ASN A 101 -15.84 14.92 -26.91
N SER A 102 -16.41 13.73 -27.14
CA SER A 102 -17.87 13.53 -27.04
C SER A 102 -18.37 13.22 -25.62
N SER A 103 -17.50 12.72 -24.73
CA SER A 103 -17.92 12.23 -23.40
C SER A 103 -18.06 13.35 -22.38
N LYS A 104 -19.14 13.33 -21.58
CA LYS A 104 -19.33 14.29 -20.48
C LYS A 104 -18.62 13.86 -19.19
N ILE A 105 -18.73 12.60 -18.82
CA ILE A 105 -18.05 12.02 -17.67
C ILE A 105 -17.12 10.92 -18.14
N ILE A 106 -15.87 11.02 -17.72
CA ILE A 106 -14.82 10.10 -18.10
C ILE A 106 -14.19 9.50 -16.86
N VAL A 107 -14.12 8.17 -16.81
CA VAL A 107 -13.41 7.44 -15.78
C VAL A 107 -12.20 6.74 -16.42
N SER A 108 -11.01 6.89 -15.85
CA SER A 108 -9.78 6.37 -16.48
C SER A 108 -8.69 5.98 -15.49
N THR A 109 -7.72 5.22 -15.97
CA THR A 109 -6.43 5.03 -15.26
C THR A 109 -5.45 6.14 -15.65
N PRO A 110 -4.63 6.67 -14.72
CA PRO A 110 -3.78 7.82 -15.00
C PRO A 110 -2.75 7.60 -16.12
N GLN A 111 -2.29 6.36 -16.31
CA GLN A 111 -1.34 6.05 -17.38
C GLN A 111 -1.94 6.23 -18.78
N VAL A 112 -3.26 6.03 -18.92
CA VAL A 112 -3.97 6.25 -20.19
C VAL A 112 -4.06 7.75 -20.48
N VAL A 113 -4.44 8.53 -19.47
CA VAL A 113 -4.56 9.99 -19.55
C VAL A 113 -3.20 10.64 -19.87
N SER A 114 -2.15 10.34 -19.09
CA SER A 114 -0.81 10.90 -19.31
C SER A 114 -0.31 10.64 -20.73
N LYS A 115 -0.45 9.40 -21.21
CA LYS A 115 -0.02 9.03 -22.57
C LYS A 115 -0.82 9.72 -23.65
N ASP A 116 -2.13 9.93 -23.47
CA ASP A 116 -2.92 10.62 -24.49
C ASP A 116 -2.67 12.13 -24.50
N ILE A 117 -2.32 12.73 -23.36
CA ILE A 117 -1.79 14.10 -23.30
C ILE A 117 -0.42 14.18 -24.01
N GLU A 118 0.51 13.28 -23.69
CA GLU A 118 1.86 13.23 -24.31
C GLU A 118 1.82 13.03 -25.82
N ASN A 119 0.82 12.30 -26.33
CA ASN A 119 0.62 12.07 -27.77
C ASN A 119 -0.35 13.08 -28.41
N GLU A 120 -0.67 14.17 -27.72
CA GLU A 120 -1.53 15.26 -28.21
C GLU A 120 -2.94 14.81 -28.66
N ARG A 121 -3.45 13.69 -28.13
CA ARG A 121 -4.80 13.17 -28.46
C ARG A 121 -5.91 13.80 -27.63
N MET A 122 -5.56 14.44 -26.53
CA MET A 122 -6.51 15.15 -25.66
C MET A 122 -5.79 16.27 -24.90
N ASN A 123 -6.55 17.25 -24.43
CA ASN A 123 -6.08 18.28 -23.51
C ASN A 123 -7.10 18.45 -22.36
N LEU A 124 -6.68 19.08 -21.26
CA LEU A 124 -7.54 19.27 -20.09
C LEU A 124 -8.27 20.62 -20.07
N LYS A 125 -8.27 21.38 -21.18
CA LYS A 125 -8.79 22.76 -21.24
C LYS A 125 -10.31 22.84 -21.01
N ASN A 126 -11.05 21.83 -21.48
CA ASN A 126 -12.51 21.79 -21.42
C ASN A 126 -13.05 21.04 -20.18
N PHE A 127 -12.16 20.61 -19.28
CA PHE A 127 -12.54 19.88 -18.08
C PHE A 127 -12.85 20.84 -16.94
N SER A 128 -14.11 20.83 -16.47
CA SER A 128 -14.56 21.61 -15.32
C SER A 128 -14.22 20.95 -14.00
N LEU A 129 -13.85 19.67 -13.99
CA LEU A 129 -13.49 18.95 -12.76
C LEU A 129 -12.54 17.80 -13.05
N VAL A 130 -11.43 17.74 -12.30
CA VAL A 130 -10.51 16.59 -12.28
C VAL A 130 -10.43 15.99 -10.88
N ILE A 131 -10.73 14.70 -10.76
CA ILE A 131 -10.74 13.96 -9.50
C ILE A 131 -9.61 12.93 -9.50
N PHE A 132 -8.72 13.04 -8.51
CA PHE A 132 -7.60 12.13 -8.28
C PHE A 132 -7.95 11.18 -7.11
N ASP A 133 -8.41 9.97 -7.42
CA ASP A 133 -8.60 8.94 -6.39
C ASP A 133 -7.26 8.33 -5.96
N GLU A 134 -7.14 8.03 -4.68
CA GLU A 134 -5.87 7.68 -4.02
C GLU A 134 -4.74 8.67 -4.33
N ALA A 135 -5.03 9.97 -4.15
CA ALA A 135 -4.15 11.08 -4.49
C ALA A 135 -2.74 10.96 -3.89
N HIS A 136 -2.59 10.29 -2.74
CA HIS A 136 -1.29 10.03 -2.09
C HIS A 136 -0.25 9.30 -2.97
N ARG A 137 -0.68 8.71 -4.10
CA ARG A 137 0.21 8.12 -5.10
C ARG A 137 0.92 9.13 -5.99
N ALA A 138 0.49 10.40 -6.00
CA ALA A 138 1.10 11.46 -6.80
C ALA A 138 2.45 11.88 -6.20
N VAL A 139 3.44 11.01 -6.35
CA VAL A 139 4.82 11.22 -5.89
C VAL A 139 5.81 10.85 -6.99
N GLY A 140 6.83 11.68 -7.15
CA GLY A 140 7.91 11.43 -8.12
C GLY A 140 7.36 11.40 -9.56
N ASN A 141 7.64 10.33 -10.29
CA ASN A 141 7.28 10.19 -11.71
C ASN A 141 5.91 9.51 -11.89
N TYR A 142 5.04 9.50 -10.87
CA TYR A 142 3.69 8.98 -11.02
C TYR A 142 2.85 9.90 -11.91
N ALA A 143 2.05 9.31 -12.80
CA ALA A 143 1.30 10.03 -13.85
C ALA A 143 0.35 11.13 -13.31
N TYR A 144 -0.14 11.03 -12.07
CA TYR A 144 -0.93 12.13 -11.49
C TYR A 144 -0.17 13.46 -11.42
N VAL A 145 1.15 13.44 -11.21
CA VAL A 145 1.97 14.66 -11.08
C VAL A 145 2.01 15.42 -12.41
N SER A 146 2.24 14.72 -13.53
CA SER A 146 2.26 15.37 -14.85
C SER A 146 0.86 15.87 -15.25
N ILE A 147 -0.18 15.08 -14.95
CA ILE A 147 -1.57 15.43 -15.26
C ILE A 147 -2.03 16.65 -14.46
N GLY A 148 -1.74 16.70 -13.15
CA GLY A 148 -2.09 17.82 -12.28
C GLY A 148 -1.47 19.13 -12.76
N ARG A 149 -0.15 19.12 -13.00
CA ARG A 149 0.57 20.28 -13.55
C ARG A 149 0.03 20.73 -14.90
N HIS A 150 -0.28 19.79 -15.79
CA HIS A 150 -0.87 20.11 -17.09
C HIS A 150 -2.27 20.74 -16.93
N TYR A 151 -3.10 20.22 -16.02
CA TYR A 151 -4.42 20.80 -15.78
C TYR A 151 -4.31 22.24 -15.28
N SER A 152 -3.39 22.50 -14.34
CA SER A 152 -3.15 23.84 -13.80
C SER A 152 -2.59 24.83 -14.82
N SER A 153 -1.92 24.36 -15.88
CA SER A 153 -1.40 25.24 -16.93
C SER A 153 -2.42 25.58 -18.02
N VAL A 154 -3.44 24.75 -18.26
CA VAL A 154 -4.37 24.92 -19.39
C VAL A 154 -5.81 25.26 -19.02
N SER A 155 -6.24 24.98 -17.78
CA SER A 155 -7.63 25.17 -17.36
C SER A 155 -7.94 26.63 -17.02
N LYS A 156 -9.10 27.11 -17.47
CA LYS A 156 -9.62 28.45 -17.15
C LYS A 156 -10.58 28.47 -15.96
N ASP A 157 -11.23 27.35 -15.68
CA ASP A 157 -12.15 27.15 -14.55
C ASP A 157 -11.65 25.91 -13.77
N HIS A 158 -10.45 26.06 -13.21
CA HIS A 158 -9.73 24.98 -12.55
C HIS A 158 -10.46 24.54 -11.29
N LEU A 159 -10.89 23.27 -11.25
CA LEU A 159 -11.33 22.62 -10.04
C LEU A 159 -10.80 21.20 -9.97
N ALA A 160 -9.98 20.93 -8.95
CA ALA A 160 -9.42 19.60 -8.72
C ALA A 160 -9.78 19.08 -7.33
N ILE A 161 -10.03 17.78 -7.24
CA ILE A 161 -10.25 17.10 -5.96
C ILE A 161 -9.25 15.96 -5.83
N GLY A 162 -8.40 16.03 -4.80
CA GLY A 162 -7.61 14.88 -4.38
C GLY A 162 -8.37 14.11 -3.32
N MET A 163 -8.55 12.79 -3.48
CA MET A 163 -9.18 11.98 -2.44
C MET A 163 -8.18 10.96 -1.90
N THR A 164 -8.00 10.93 -0.59
CA THR A 164 -7.12 9.95 0.06
C THR A 164 -7.57 9.70 1.48
N ALA A 165 -7.21 8.54 2.04
CA ALA A 165 -7.39 8.27 3.47
C ALA A 165 -6.06 8.37 4.23
N SER A 166 -4.97 8.63 3.52
CA SER A 166 -3.63 8.74 4.09
C SER A 166 -2.78 9.55 3.11
N PRO A 167 -2.71 10.88 3.24
CA PRO A 167 -2.03 11.75 2.28
C PRO A 167 -0.49 11.68 2.36
N GLY A 168 0.07 11.10 3.42
CA GLY A 168 1.51 11.07 3.69
C GLY A 168 1.77 10.92 5.18
N SER A 169 3.02 11.12 5.60
CA SER A 169 3.42 11.04 7.02
C SER A 169 4.02 12.33 7.57
N SER A 170 4.11 13.38 6.75
CA SER A 170 4.71 14.66 7.14
C SER A 170 4.09 15.86 6.41
N LYS A 171 4.18 17.06 7.04
CA LYS A 171 3.77 18.35 6.45
C LYS A 171 4.31 18.57 5.04
N PRO A 172 5.63 18.44 4.79
CA PRO A 172 6.20 18.78 3.49
C PRO A 172 5.71 17.85 2.38
N GLU A 173 5.46 16.57 2.69
CA GLU A 173 4.91 15.60 1.73
C GLU A 173 3.49 16.01 1.28
N ILE A 174 2.65 16.46 2.21
CA ILE A 174 1.26 16.87 1.92
C ILE A 174 1.25 18.17 1.11
N ILE A 175 2.06 19.16 1.50
CA ILE A 175 2.18 20.42 0.76
C ILE A 175 2.64 20.15 -0.67
N ARG A 176 3.68 19.32 -0.83
CA ARG A 176 4.17 18.94 -2.15
C ARG A 176 3.09 18.26 -2.97
N LEU A 177 2.39 17.28 -2.40
CA LEU A 177 1.28 16.59 -3.05
C LEU A 177 0.23 17.57 -3.57
N CYS A 178 -0.19 18.51 -2.73
CA CYS A 178 -1.17 19.52 -3.12
C CYS A 178 -0.66 20.44 -4.23
N ARG A 179 0.59 20.91 -4.16
CA ARG A 179 1.21 21.71 -5.24
C ARG A 179 1.31 20.93 -6.56
N ASP A 180 1.72 19.67 -6.51
CA ASP A 180 1.84 18.80 -7.69
C ASP A 180 0.48 18.52 -8.37
N LEU A 181 -0.62 18.60 -7.62
CA LEU A 181 -1.99 18.35 -8.09
C LEU A 181 -2.84 19.62 -8.28
N GLY A 182 -2.32 20.81 -7.98
CA GLY A 182 -3.08 22.06 -8.05
C GLY A 182 -4.21 22.16 -7.02
N LEU A 183 -3.98 21.65 -5.80
CA LEU A 183 -4.94 21.68 -4.69
C LEU A 183 -4.58 22.81 -3.72
N SER A 184 -5.46 23.80 -3.57
CA SER A 184 -5.25 24.99 -2.73
C SER A 184 -5.75 24.83 -1.29
N ALA A 185 -6.47 23.77 -0.98
CA ALA A 185 -6.94 23.50 0.37
C ALA A 185 -6.83 22.03 0.76
N VAL A 186 -6.83 21.78 2.08
CA VAL A 186 -6.94 20.43 2.66
C VAL A 186 -8.11 20.40 3.62
N GLU A 187 -9.04 19.47 3.38
CA GLU A 187 -10.19 19.19 4.23
C GLU A 187 -10.01 17.80 4.83
N ASN A 188 -9.77 17.73 6.13
CA ASN A 188 -9.61 16.48 6.86
C ASN A 188 -10.82 16.22 7.76
N ARG A 189 -11.29 14.96 7.77
CA ARG A 189 -12.00 14.41 8.92
C ARG A 189 -11.37 13.10 9.34
N ASP A 190 -11.36 12.83 10.63
CA ASP A 190 -11.02 11.54 11.21
C ASP A 190 -12.24 10.84 11.81
N ASP A 191 -12.00 9.77 12.57
CA ASP A 191 -13.07 8.97 13.17
C ASP A 191 -13.52 9.45 14.55
N THR A 192 -12.90 10.49 15.06
CA THR A 192 -13.22 11.15 16.32
C THR A 192 -14.02 12.44 16.11
N ASP A 193 -14.02 12.98 14.89
CA ASP A 193 -14.76 14.19 14.55
C ASP A 193 -16.27 14.10 14.86
N PRO A 194 -16.87 15.12 15.51
CA PRO A 194 -18.28 15.10 15.93
C PRO A 194 -19.29 14.88 14.81
N ASP A 195 -19.00 15.33 13.59
CA ASP A 195 -19.87 15.18 12.42
C ASP A 195 -19.72 13.83 11.71
N VAL A 196 -18.70 13.03 12.06
CA VAL A 196 -18.42 11.71 11.46
C VAL A 196 -18.69 10.56 12.46
N ILE A 197 -18.44 10.77 13.75
CA ILE A 197 -18.45 9.71 14.79
C ILE A 197 -19.76 8.90 14.83
N SER A 198 -20.91 9.54 14.59
CA SER A 198 -22.23 8.87 14.58
C SER A 198 -22.41 7.88 13.43
N TYR A 199 -21.63 8.02 12.36
CA TYR A 199 -21.67 7.16 11.18
C TYR A 199 -20.65 6.01 11.25
N ILE A 200 -19.83 6.00 12.29
CA ILE A 200 -18.76 5.01 12.48
C ILE A 200 -19.24 3.89 13.40
N GLN A 201 -19.14 2.66 12.90
CA GLN A 201 -19.29 1.48 13.74
C GLN A 201 -17.94 1.16 14.40
N PRO A 202 -17.88 1.04 15.73
CA PRO A 202 -16.64 0.67 16.42
C PRO A 202 -16.27 -0.78 16.08
N ILE A 203 -14.99 -0.99 15.79
CA ILE A 203 -14.46 -2.31 15.46
C ILE A 203 -13.70 -2.81 16.67
N LYS A 204 -14.17 -3.93 17.24
CA LYS A 204 -13.52 -4.56 18.37
C LYS A 204 -12.19 -5.17 17.92
N THR A 205 -11.12 -4.42 18.18
CA THR A 205 -9.76 -4.82 17.85
C THR A 205 -9.11 -5.44 19.09
N ARG A 206 -8.67 -6.69 18.99
CA ARG A 206 -7.96 -7.41 20.05
C ARG A 206 -6.51 -7.64 19.63
N TRP A 207 -5.59 -7.18 20.46
CA TRP A 207 -4.16 -7.36 20.24
C TRP A 207 -3.69 -8.63 20.93
N ILE A 208 -3.14 -9.57 20.18
CA ILE A 208 -2.57 -10.81 20.71
C ILE A 208 -1.06 -10.67 20.71
N ARG A 209 -0.48 -10.52 21.90
CA ARG A 209 0.96 -10.48 22.07
C ARG A 209 1.50 -11.91 22.14
N VAL A 210 2.57 -12.16 21.39
CA VAL A 210 3.24 -13.45 21.34
C VAL A 210 4.69 -13.26 21.78
N GLU A 211 5.11 -14.04 22.77
CA GLU A 211 6.49 -14.08 23.25
C GLU A 211 7.34 -14.94 22.32
N MET A 212 8.59 -14.51 22.08
CA MET A 212 9.52 -15.31 21.28
C MET A 212 10.15 -16.43 22.12
N PRO A 213 10.33 -17.63 21.55
CA PRO A 213 11.09 -18.67 22.21
C PRO A 213 12.55 -18.21 22.40
N ILE A 214 13.14 -18.58 23.54
CA ILE A 214 14.53 -18.23 23.87
C ILE A 214 15.49 -18.70 22.78
N SER A 215 15.25 -19.90 22.22
CA SER A 215 16.05 -20.43 21.10
C SER A 215 16.04 -19.53 19.87
N VAL A 216 14.91 -18.91 19.53
CA VAL A 216 14.82 -17.96 18.40
C VAL A 216 15.59 -16.69 18.70
N ILE A 217 15.50 -16.17 19.93
CA ILE A 217 16.25 -14.99 20.38
C ILE A 217 17.75 -15.27 20.29
N ASP A 218 18.20 -16.44 20.74
CA ASP A 218 19.61 -16.85 20.70
C ASP A 218 20.13 -16.97 19.26
N ILE A 219 19.35 -17.59 18.37
CA ILE A 219 19.67 -17.67 16.93
C ILE A 219 19.78 -16.26 16.33
N ALA A 220 18.79 -15.40 16.57
CA ALA A 220 18.77 -14.05 16.04
C ALA A 220 19.97 -13.23 16.54
N ASN A 221 20.29 -13.31 17.83
CA ASN A 221 21.46 -12.65 18.42
C ASN A 221 22.77 -13.15 17.81
N GLN A 222 22.89 -14.46 17.59
CA GLN A 222 24.07 -15.04 16.94
C GLN A 222 24.24 -14.54 15.50
N LEU A 223 23.15 -14.50 14.74
CA LEU A 223 23.15 -13.97 13.37
C LEU A 223 23.39 -12.45 13.34
N ARG A 224 22.91 -11.69 14.33
CA ARG A 224 23.17 -10.24 14.44
C ARG A 224 24.65 -9.93 14.67
N LYS A 225 25.36 -10.71 15.49
CA LYS A 225 26.83 -10.58 15.63
C LYS A 225 27.53 -10.75 14.28
N LEU A 226 27.11 -11.77 13.51
CA LEU A 226 27.65 -12.01 12.18
C LEU A 226 27.28 -10.87 11.21
N GLN A 227 26.06 -10.34 11.28
CA GLN A 227 25.61 -9.18 10.50
C GLN A 227 26.50 -7.95 10.77
N ASP A 228 26.76 -7.66 12.04
CA ASP A 228 27.57 -6.52 12.46
C ASP A 228 29.02 -6.65 11.99
N TYR A 229 29.59 -7.85 12.05
CA TYR A 229 30.91 -8.14 11.50
C TYR A 229 30.99 -7.85 9.99
N LEU A 230 30.02 -8.34 9.22
CA LEU A 230 29.98 -8.15 7.76
C LEU A 230 29.75 -6.67 7.40
N CYS A 231 28.86 -5.98 8.10
CA CYS A 231 28.61 -4.55 7.88
C CYS A 231 29.82 -3.71 8.29
N GLY A 232 30.51 -4.07 9.37
CA GLY A 232 31.77 -3.43 9.78
C GLY A 232 32.85 -3.52 8.72
N LYS A 233 32.96 -4.66 8.01
CA LYS A 233 33.87 -4.79 6.84
C LYS A 233 33.47 -3.87 5.70
N LEU A 234 32.18 -3.83 5.35
CA LEU A 234 31.67 -2.96 4.29
C LEU A 234 31.92 -1.48 4.61
N TYR A 235 31.71 -1.08 5.87
CA TYR A 235 31.99 0.28 6.34
C TYR A 235 33.48 0.63 6.22
N LYS A 236 34.38 -0.24 6.71
CA LYS A 236 35.83 -0.02 6.61
C LYS A 236 36.33 0.09 5.16
N GLN A 237 35.62 -0.52 4.21
CA GLN A 237 35.92 -0.48 2.79
C GLN A 237 35.20 0.66 2.05
N GLY A 238 34.44 1.52 2.75
CA GLY A 238 33.71 2.64 2.15
C GLY A 238 32.47 2.24 1.35
N ALA A 239 31.95 1.01 1.52
CA ALA A 239 30.77 0.54 0.80
C ALA A 239 29.44 1.10 1.37
N ILE A 240 29.45 1.38 2.67
CA ILE A 240 28.30 1.89 3.43
C ILE A 240 28.78 2.93 4.43
N ASP A 241 27.90 3.85 4.80
CA ASP A 241 28.10 4.76 5.93
C ASP A 241 27.93 4.01 7.27
N ARG A 242 28.53 4.53 8.35
CA ARG A 242 28.44 3.91 9.69
C ARG A 242 26.96 3.87 10.13
N PRO A 243 26.33 2.70 10.23
CA PRO A 243 24.93 2.64 10.61
C PRO A 243 24.78 2.75 12.13
N ARG A 244 23.74 3.46 12.61
CA ARG A 244 23.23 3.27 13.98
C ARG A 244 22.49 1.92 14.12
N LYS A 245 21.81 1.49 13.05
CA LYS A 245 21.15 0.18 12.91
C LYS A 245 21.23 -0.26 11.46
N VAL A 246 21.60 -1.51 11.22
CA VAL A 246 21.68 -2.06 9.85
C VAL A 246 20.26 -2.25 9.29
N SER A 247 20.01 -1.68 8.11
CA SER A 247 18.74 -1.86 7.38
C SER A 247 18.97 -2.60 6.06
N THR A 248 18.00 -3.42 5.65
CA THR A 248 18.06 -4.13 4.36
C THR A 248 18.15 -3.15 3.19
N THR A 249 17.49 -1.99 3.26
CA THR A 249 17.55 -0.94 2.24
C THR A 249 18.96 -0.40 2.05
N MET A 250 19.70 -0.18 3.15
CA MET A 250 21.10 0.24 3.09
C MET A 250 21.96 -0.79 2.34
N LEU A 251 21.78 -2.08 2.62
CA LEU A 251 22.52 -3.15 1.94
C LEU A 251 22.16 -3.27 0.45
N ILE A 252 20.89 -3.06 0.09
CA ILE A 252 20.43 -3.03 -1.30
C ILE A 252 21.10 -1.87 -2.06
N GLU A 253 21.10 -0.68 -1.45
CA GLU A 253 21.72 0.51 -2.05
C GLU A 253 23.23 0.34 -2.21
N ALA A 254 23.90 -0.24 -1.21
CA ALA A 254 25.31 -0.59 -1.30
C ALA A 254 25.59 -1.55 -2.48
N GLY A 255 24.74 -2.57 -2.64
CA GLY A 255 24.84 -3.52 -3.76
C GLY A 255 24.67 -2.82 -5.12
N ARG A 256 23.71 -1.90 -5.23
CA ARG A 256 23.50 -1.10 -6.45
C ARG A 256 24.72 -0.24 -6.78
N ARG A 257 25.29 0.45 -5.79
CA ARG A 257 26.51 1.26 -5.96
C ARG A 257 27.69 0.42 -6.42
N LEU A 258 27.94 -0.72 -5.77
CA LEU A 258 29.02 -1.64 -6.15
C LEU A 258 28.84 -2.19 -7.57
N GLN A 259 27.61 -2.51 -7.96
CA GLN A 259 27.31 -2.95 -9.32
C GLN A 259 27.57 -1.85 -10.35
N MET A 260 27.20 -0.60 -10.06
CA MET A 260 27.51 0.54 -10.93
C MET A 260 29.01 0.75 -11.07
N THR A 261 29.77 0.67 -9.97
CA THR A 261 31.23 0.74 -9.99
C THR A 261 31.82 -0.34 -10.89
N TYR A 262 31.39 -1.60 -10.70
CA TYR A 262 31.81 -2.72 -11.55
C TYR A 262 31.53 -2.48 -13.04
N MET A 263 30.33 -1.98 -13.40
CA MET A 263 30.00 -1.68 -14.79
C MET A 263 30.91 -0.59 -15.39
N LYS A 264 31.24 0.46 -14.61
CA LYS A 264 32.10 1.56 -15.05
C LYS A 264 33.57 1.16 -15.19
N THR A 265 34.05 0.25 -14.36
CA THR A 265 35.48 -0.12 -14.30
C THR A 265 35.81 -1.37 -15.11
N LYS A 266 34.91 -1.89 -15.95
CA LYS A 266 35.23 -3.03 -16.82
C LYS A 266 36.16 -2.63 -17.97
N PRO A 267 37.15 -3.47 -18.32
CA PRO A 267 37.49 -4.78 -17.73
C PRO A 267 38.37 -4.69 -16.47
N ASN A 268 38.97 -3.53 -16.18
CA ASN A 268 39.98 -3.30 -15.13
C ASN A 268 39.39 -3.06 -13.73
N THR A 269 38.42 -3.86 -13.32
CA THR A 269 37.73 -3.66 -12.04
C THR A 269 38.65 -3.98 -10.87
N PRO A 270 38.79 -3.10 -9.86
CA PRO A 270 39.59 -3.38 -8.68
C PRO A 270 39.18 -4.70 -7.98
N PRO A 271 40.12 -5.58 -7.60
CA PRO A 271 39.82 -6.84 -6.89
C PRO A 271 38.99 -6.64 -5.60
N GLN A 272 39.18 -5.50 -4.95
CA GLN A 272 38.45 -5.11 -3.74
C GLN A 272 36.94 -5.00 -3.99
N THR A 273 36.51 -4.52 -5.17
CA THR A 273 35.09 -4.41 -5.53
C THR A 273 34.39 -5.76 -5.49
N PHE A 274 35.01 -6.82 -6.01
CA PHE A 274 34.45 -8.18 -5.95
C PHE A 274 34.36 -8.72 -4.51
N THR A 275 35.30 -8.35 -3.65
CA THR A 275 35.30 -8.71 -2.23
C THR A 275 34.16 -8.00 -1.50
N MET A 276 33.95 -6.72 -1.76
CA MET A 276 32.84 -5.93 -1.22
C MET A 276 31.49 -6.48 -1.70
N MET A 277 31.36 -6.81 -2.99
CA MET A 277 30.14 -7.42 -3.54
C MET A 277 29.83 -8.77 -2.87
N THR A 278 30.84 -9.61 -2.65
CA THR A 278 30.66 -10.88 -1.94
C THR A 278 30.25 -10.64 -0.49
N THR A 279 30.86 -9.66 0.20
CA THR A 279 30.53 -9.29 1.58
C THR A 279 29.11 -8.74 1.70
N GLN A 280 28.69 -7.90 0.76
CA GLN A 280 27.32 -7.38 0.67
C GLN A 280 26.31 -8.51 0.44
N ALA A 281 26.62 -9.47 -0.44
CA ALA A 281 25.78 -10.64 -0.67
C ALA A 281 25.65 -11.53 0.58
N MET A 282 26.74 -11.72 1.34
CA MET A 282 26.70 -12.41 2.64
C MET A 282 25.83 -11.63 3.64
N ALA A 283 26.00 -10.32 3.76
CA ALA A 283 25.23 -9.47 4.67
C ALA A 283 23.73 -9.50 4.33
N MET A 284 23.35 -9.55 3.05
CA MET A 284 21.95 -9.70 2.62
C MET A 284 21.35 -11.05 3.02
N LYS A 285 22.14 -12.13 2.93
CA LYS A 285 21.70 -13.48 3.32
C LYS A 285 21.52 -13.62 4.83
N VAL A 286 22.43 -13.06 5.61
CA VAL A 286 22.30 -13.01 7.07
C VAL A 286 21.09 -12.16 7.48
N ALA A 287 20.86 -11.02 6.83
CA ALA A 287 19.68 -10.19 7.10
C ALA A 287 18.38 -10.93 6.79
N HIS A 288 18.36 -11.71 5.71
CA HIS A 288 17.22 -12.57 5.38
C HIS A 288 17.05 -13.72 6.39
N ALA A 289 18.14 -14.35 6.85
CA ALA A 289 18.08 -15.39 7.87
C ALA A 289 17.49 -14.89 9.20
N ILE A 290 17.92 -13.70 9.66
CA ILE A 290 17.37 -13.03 10.84
C ILE A 290 15.88 -12.80 10.64
N LEU A 291 15.49 -12.25 9.49
CA LEU A 291 14.08 -12.02 9.18
C LEU A 291 13.27 -13.32 9.22
N THR A 292 13.76 -14.39 8.57
CA THR A 292 13.06 -15.67 8.50
C THR A 292 12.88 -16.29 9.88
N VAL A 293 13.90 -16.32 10.73
CA VAL A 293 13.75 -16.90 12.07
C VAL A 293 12.83 -16.07 12.96
N GLU A 294 12.86 -14.74 12.81
CA GLU A 294 12.03 -13.81 13.60
C GLU A 294 10.56 -13.76 13.16
N THR A 295 10.23 -14.12 11.91
CA THR A 295 8.85 -14.02 11.40
C THR A 295 8.21 -15.36 11.05
N GLN A 296 9.00 -16.36 10.65
CA GLN A 296 8.50 -17.66 10.17
C GLN A 296 8.87 -18.82 11.10
N GLY A 297 9.96 -18.70 11.86
CA GLY A 297 10.37 -19.69 12.85
C GLY A 297 11.60 -20.50 12.45
N MET A 298 11.93 -21.52 13.26
CA MET A 298 13.18 -22.27 13.14
C MET A 298 13.16 -23.25 11.98
N LEU A 299 12.01 -23.86 11.67
CA LEU A 299 11.89 -24.80 10.55
C LEU A 299 12.19 -24.14 9.19
N GLN A 300 11.68 -22.94 8.96
CA GLN A 300 11.86 -22.18 7.73
C GLN A 300 13.27 -21.60 7.64
N PHE A 301 13.86 -21.24 8.80
CA PHE A 301 15.28 -20.93 8.87
C PHE A 301 16.14 -22.15 8.48
N LEU A 302 15.85 -23.34 9.00
CA LEU A 302 16.55 -24.58 8.64
C LEU A 302 16.42 -24.89 7.14
N ASP A 303 15.22 -24.80 6.57
CA ASP A 303 15.00 -24.95 5.11
C ASP A 303 15.85 -23.93 4.31
N TYR A 304 15.85 -22.66 4.71
CA TYR A 304 16.69 -21.64 4.09
C TYR A 304 18.18 -21.98 4.16
N THR A 305 18.66 -22.44 5.32
CA THR A 305 20.07 -22.79 5.48
C THR A 305 20.45 -24.04 4.68
N SER A 306 19.55 -25.03 4.57
CA SER A 306 19.76 -26.24 3.78
C SER A 306 19.98 -25.92 2.29
N ARG A 307 19.25 -24.93 1.76
CA ARG A 307 19.43 -24.45 0.38
C ARG A 307 20.80 -23.78 0.20
N ILE A 308 21.25 -23.00 1.18
CA ILE A 308 22.59 -22.39 1.17
C ILE A 308 23.67 -23.47 1.18
N GLU A 309 23.53 -24.51 2.00
CA GLU A 309 24.48 -25.61 2.06
C GLU A 309 24.52 -26.44 0.77
N LYS A 310 23.34 -26.70 0.17
CA LYS A 310 23.26 -27.39 -1.11
C LYS A 310 24.00 -26.63 -2.21
N ASP A 311 23.83 -25.32 -2.29
CA ASP A 311 24.58 -24.47 -3.22
C ASP A 311 26.08 -24.43 -2.87
N ALA A 312 26.44 -24.35 -1.59
CA ALA A 312 27.83 -24.34 -1.16
C ALA A 312 28.60 -25.60 -1.57
N LYS A 313 27.93 -26.76 -1.58
CA LYS A 313 28.50 -28.05 -2.01
C LYS A 313 28.72 -28.15 -3.52
N ASP A 314 28.09 -27.28 -4.33
CA ASP A 314 28.34 -27.25 -5.77
C ASP A 314 29.74 -26.68 -6.07
N LYS A 315 30.65 -27.57 -6.48
CA LYS A 315 32.05 -27.23 -6.77
C LYS A 315 32.18 -26.28 -7.97
N LYS A 316 31.28 -26.34 -8.96
CA LYS A 316 31.37 -25.57 -10.22
C LYS A 316 30.59 -24.26 -10.18
N LYS A 317 29.42 -24.22 -9.52
CA LYS A 317 28.48 -23.08 -9.54
C LYS A 317 28.20 -22.46 -8.17
N GLY A 318 28.66 -23.08 -7.08
CA GLY A 318 28.36 -22.61 -5.73
C GLY A 318 28.91 -21.22 -5.44
N SER A 319 28.06 -20.35 -4.93
CA SER A 319 28.38 -18.95 -4.63
C SER A 319 29.48 -18.85 -3.57
N ARG A 320 30.46 -17.95 -3.77
CA ARG A 320 31.49 -17.64 -2.75
C ARG A 320 30.87 -17.24 -1.42
N ALA A 321 29.75 -16.51 -1.45
CA ALA A 321 29.01 -16.12 -0.27
C ALA A 321 28.40 -17.32 0.47
N ASN A 322 27.77 -18.25 -0.26
CA ASN A 322 27.17 -19.44 0.34
C ASN A 322 28.24 -20.38 0.93
N LYS A 323 29.35 -20.57 0.22
CA LYS A 323 30.51 -21.36 0.69
C LYS A 323 31.07 -20.81 2.01
N TRP A 324 31.22 -19.50 2.10
CA TRP A 324 31.72 -18.85 3.31
C TRP A 324 30.71 -18.93 4.47
N LEU A 325 29.42 -18.70 4.21
CA LEU A 325 28.38 -18.81 5.25
C LEU A 325 28.29 -20.24 5.79
N ALA A 326 28.28 -21.25 4.91
CA ALA A 326 28.21 -22.65 5.31
C ALA A 326 29.42 -23.13 6.14
N SER A 327 30.58 -22.45 6.03
CA SER A 327 31.77 -22.76 6.84
C SER A 327 31.91 -21.89 8.09
N ASN A 328 31.15 -20.79 8.22
CA ASN A 328 31.26 -19.84 9.31
C ASN A 328 30.74 -20.42 10.65
N THR A 329 31.48 -20.13 11.73
CA THR A 329 31.18 -20.63 13.07
C THR A 329 29.85 -20.11 13.63
N ASP A 330 29.59 -18.81 13.50
CA ASP A 330 28.36 -18.18 14.03
C ASP A 330 27.12 -18.72 13.30
N TRP A 331 27.23 -18.90 11.98
CA TRP A 331 26.19 -19.52 11.16
C TRP A 331 25.89 -20.96 11.61
N LYS A 332 26.93 -21.77 11.84
CA LYS A 332 26.79 -23.15 12.32
C LYS A 332 26.20 -23.23 13.73
N ILE A 333 26.57 -22.31 14.62
CA ILE A 333 25.96 -22.23 15.96
C ILE A 333 24.46 -21.96 15.84
N ALA A 334 24.07 -20.97 15.04
CA ALA A 334 22.67 -20.66 14.77
C ALA A 334 21.89 -21.87 14.21
N GLN A 335 22.48 -22.60 13.25
CA GLN A 335 21.90 -23.84 12.73
C GLN A 335 21.75 -24.91 13.83
N LYS A 336 22.79 -25.14 14.63
CA LYS A 336 22.77 -26.15 15.70
C LYS A 336 21.66 -25.87 16.72
N ILE A 337 21.48 -24.61 17.12
CA ILE A 337 20.39 -24.22 18.03
C ILE A 337 19.04 -24.55 17.39
N ALA A 338 18.83 -24.19 16.12
CA ALA A 338 17.58 -24.47 15.42
C ALA A 338 17.30 -25.98 15.23
N THR A 339 18.33 -26.77 14.91
CA THR A 339 18.21 -28.23 14.76
C THR A 339 17.91 -28.93 16.08
N SER A 340 18.36 -28.38 17.21
CA SER A 340 18.16 -29.01 18.53
C SER A 340 16.72 -28.92 19.02
N ASN A 341 15.96 -27.93 18.56
CA ASN A 341 14.54 -27.77 18.91
C ASN A 341 13.75 -27.17 17.73
N PRO A 342 13.51 -27.95 16.66
CA PRO A 342 12.88 -27.43 15.46
C PRO A 342 11.39 -27.21 15.69
N THR A 343 10.96 -25.95 15.73
CA THR A 343 9.56 -25.57 15.87
C THR A 343 9.17 -24.48 14.88
N ASP A 344 7.88 -24.42 14.54
CA ASP A 344 7.29 -23.28 13.86
C ASP A 344 7.28 -22.03 14.76
N HIS A 345 6.98 -20.88 14.16
CA HIS A 345 6.79 -19.64 14.89
C HIS A 345 5.56 -19.73 15.83
N PRO A 346 5.64 -19.28 17.11
CA PRO A 346 4.54 -19.46 18.06
C PRO A 346 3.22 -18.78 17.67
N LYS A 347 3.28 -17.72 16.85
CA LYS A 347 2.08 -17.10 16.25
C LYS A 347 1.23 -18.10 15.47
N LEU A 348 1.83 -19.12 14.85
CA LEU A 348 1.09 -20.11 14.08
C LEU A 348 0.19 -20.93 15.01
N GLU A 349 0.73 -21.46 16.10
CA GLU A 349 -0.05 -22.17 17.12
C GLU A 349 -1.19 -21.31 17.68
N ARG A 350 -0.89 -20.07 18.06
CA ARG A 350 -1.90 -19.13 18.56
C ARG A 350 -2.96 -18.76 17.52
N LEU A 351 -2.60 -18.72 16.23
CA LEU A 351 -3.55 -18.53 15.15
C LEU A 351 -4.50 -19.73 15.04
N LEU A 352 -3.99 -20.96 15.13
CA LEU A 352 -4.82 -22.17 15.08
C LEU A 352 -5.79 -22.20 16.26
N GLU A 353 -5.30 -21.97 17.49
CA GLU A 353 -6.13 -21.85 18.70
C GLU A 353 -7.26 -20.82 18.50
N LEU A 354 -6.92 -19.64 17.98
CA LEU A 354 -7.88 -18.57 17.74
C LEU A 354 -8.95 -19.00 16.73
N ILE A 355 -8.54 -19.57 15.59
CA ILE A 355 -9.47 -19.99 14.54
C ILE A 355 -10.38 -21.10 15.04
N GLU A 356 -9.86 -22.08 15.77
CA GLU A 356 -10.67 -23.13 16.40
C GLU A 356 -11.72 -22.54 17.34
N VAL A 357 -11.32 -21.66 18.26
CA VAL A 357 -12.26 -21.03 19.20
C VAL A 357 -13.35 -20.24 18.46
N GLN A 358 -13.00 -19.50 17.42
CA GLN A 358 -13.96 -18.70 16.66
C GLN A 358 -14.91 -19.59 15.84
N ILE A 359 -14.43 -20.67 15.23
CA ILE A 359 -15.29 -21.65 14.52
C ILE A 359 -16.29 -22.28 15.51
N HIS A 360 -15.85 -22.70 16.69
CA HIS A 360 -16.73 -23.24 17.73
C HIS A 360 -17.74 -22.22 18.26
N SER A 361 -17.38 -20.93 18.24
CA SER A 361 -18.25 -19.82 18.63
C SER A 361 -19.26 -19.41 17.54
N GLY A 362 -19.26 -20.10 16.39
CA GLY A 362 -20.19 -19.88 15.29
C GLY A 362 -19.71 -18.92 14.20
N SER A 363 -18.46 -18.45 14.25
CA SER A 363 -17.88 -17.68 13.14
C SER A 363 -17.65 -18.59 11.94
N SER A 364 -18.14 -18.15 10.79
CA SER A 364 -18.17 -18.94 9.57
C SER A 364 -17.16 -18.46 8.54
N ARG A 365 -16.86 -17.15 8.48
CA ARG A 365 -16.00 -16.57 7.44
C ARG A 365 -14.83 -15.78 8.02
N PHE A 366 -13.63 -16.07 7.55
CA PHE A 366 -12.39 -15.51 8.05
C PHE A 366 -11.55 -14.90 6.93
N ILE A 367 -10.86 -13.81 7.22
CA ILE A 367 -9.72 -13.33 6.41
C ILE A 367 -8.49 -13.26 7.29
N ILE A 368 -7.39 -13.80 6.80
CA ILE A 368 -6.09 -13.77 7.47
C ILE A 368 -5.11 -13.02 6.56
N PHE A 369 -4.59 -11.90 7.02
CA PHE A 369 -3.55 -11.14 6.33
C PHE A 369 -2.17 -11.57 6.81
N ALA A 370 -1.27 -11.85 5.87
CA ALA A 370 0.14 -12.12 6.10
C ALA A 370 1.01 -11.27 5.17
N GLU A 371 2.14 -10.75 5.65
CA GLU A 371 3.03 -9.91 4.84
C GLU A 371 3.73 -10.74 3.74
N ILE A 372 4.06 -11.99 4.05
CA ILE A 372 4.90 -12.85 3.22
C ILE A 372 4.08 -13.98 2.59
N ARG A 373 4.27 -14.19 1.29
CA ARG A 373 3.61 -15.24 0.50
C ARG A 373 3.84 -16.66 0.99
N HIS A 374 5.04 -16.95 1.46
CA HIS A 374 5.39 -18.26 2.00
C HIS A 374 4.69 -18.49 3.34
N THR A 375 4.64 -17.49 4.23
CA THR A 375 3.83 -17.52 5.46
C THR A 375 2.36 -17.78 5.15
N ALA A 376 1.80 -17.14 4.11
CA ALA A 376 0.43 -17.41 3.67
C ALA A 376 0.23 -18.89 3.26
N THR A 377 1.19 -19.50 2.56
CA THR A 377 1.14 -20.94 2.24
C THR A 377 1.18 -21.80 3.51
N LEU A 378 2.11 -21.52 4.42
CA LEU A 378 2.28 -22.25 5.68
C LEU A 378 1.00 -22.20 6.54
N ILE A 379 0.37 -21.03 6.63
CA ILE A 379 -0.90 -20.84 7.33
C ILE A 379 -1.99 -21.71 6.70
N VAL A 380 -2.12 -21.74 5.37
CA VAL A 380 -3.10 -22.59 4.69
C VAL A 380 -2.87 -24.07 5.02
N GLU A 381 -1.65 -24.57 4.88
CA GLU A 381 -1.29 -25.97 5.16
C GLU A 381 -1.60 -26.40 6.60
N HIS A 382 -1.46 -25.48 7.57
CA HIS A 382 -1.77 -25.76 8.96
C HIS A 382 -3.28 -25.68 9.26
N LEU A 383 -3.97 -24.71 8.65
CA LEU A 383 -5.42 -24.56 8.81
C LEU A 383 -6.20 -25.70 8.18
N GLU A 384 -5.69 -26.34 7.12
CA GLU A 384 -6.32 -27.53 6.51
C GLU A 384 -6.49 -28.70 7.50
N LYS A 385 -5.70 -28.71 8.58
CA LYS A 385 -5.77 -29.73 9.64
C LYS A 385 -6.93 -29.48 10.62
N ILE A 386 -7.51 -28.28 10.65
CA ILE A 386 -8.61 -27.92 11.55
C ILE A 386 -9.94 -28.40 10.95
N LYS A 387 -10.74 -29.12 11.74
CA LYS A 387 -12.07 -29.57 11.32
C LYS A 387 -12.98 -28.38 11.04
N GLY A 388 -13.53 -28.32 9.82
CA GLY A 388 -14.42 -27.24 9.38
C GLY A 388 -13.71 -26.04 8.77
N ALA A 389 -12.38 -26.00 8.77
CA ALA A 389 -11.59 -25.02 8.02
C ALA A 389 -11.47 -25.44 6.55
N LYS A 390 -11.71 -24.49 5.65
CA LYS A 390 -11.55 -24.58 4.19
C LYS A 390 -10.71 -23.38 3.73
N PRO A 391 -9.41 -23.37 4.06
CA PRO A 391 -8.54 -22.24 3.75
C PRO A 391 -8.19 -22.19 2.27
N VAL A 392 -8.01 -20.97 1.75
CA VAL A 392 -7.50 -20.74 0.39
C VAL A 392 -6.51 -19.60 0.37
N ARG A 393 -5.42 -19.79 -0.37
CA ARG A 393 -4.35 -18.81 -0.53
C ARG A 393 -4.74 -17.74 -1.57
N PHE A 394 -4.51 -16.46 -1.23
CA PHE A 394 -4.81 -15.30 -2.08
C PHE A 394 -3.61 -14.34 -2.20
N VAL A 395 -2.91 -14.36 -3.33
CA VAL A 395 -1.69 -13.56 -3.53
C VAL A 395 -1.70 -12.75 -4.82
N GLY A 396 -0.74 -11.83 -4.94
CA GLY A 396 -0.58 -10.97 -6.11
C GLY A 396 -0.13 -11.65 -7.39
N GLN A 397 -0.21 -10.89 -8.49
CA GLN A 397 0.17 -11.35 -9.84
C GLN A 397 1.66 -11.56 -10.05
N GLY A 398 2.52 -10.85 -9.30
CA GLY A 398 3.97 -10.98 -9.43
C GLY A 398 4.40 -12.44 -9.25
N SER A 399 5.31 -12.95 -10.09
CA SER A 399 5.78 -14.33 -10.01
C SER A 399 7.26 -14.37 -9.66
N ARG A 400 7.68 -15.36 -8.88
CA ARG A 400 9.08 -15.66 -8.56
C ARG A 400 9.38 -17.12 -8.89
N VAL A 401 10.65 -17.46 -9.05
CA VAL A 401 11.08 -18.85 -9.24
C VAL A 401 10.60 -19.68 -8.04
N GLY A 402 9.76 -20.69 -8.30
CA GLY A 402 9.16 -21.54 -7.27
C GLY A 402 7.91 -20.99 -6.58
N ASP A 403 7.47 -19.76 -6.87
CA ASP A 403 6.25 -19.17 -6.32
C ASP A 403 5.52 -18.33 -7.38
N LYS A 404 4.58 -18.97 -8.09
CA LYS A 404 3.75 -18.29 -9.10
C LYS A 404 2.73 -17.39 -8.43
N GLY A 405 2.60 -16.17 -8.94
CA GLY A 405 1.52 -15.27 -8.55
C GLY A 405 0.16 -15.73 -9.09
N MET A 406 -0.91 -15.04 -8.71
CA MET A 406 -2.26 -15.31 -9.20
C MET A 406 -2.66 -14.28 -10.25
N THR A 407 -3.18 -14.75 -11.38
CA THR A 407 -3.76 -13.87 -12.41
C THR A 407 -5.06 -13.21 -11.91
N GLN A 408 -5.48 -12.10 -12.53
CA GLN A 408 -6.76 -11.45 -12.17
C GLN A 408 -7.96 -12.39 -12.31
N LYS A 409 -7.96 -13.26 -13.32
CA LYS A 409 -9.02 -14.26 -13.53
C LYS A 409 -9.09 -15.24 -12.35
N GLN A 410 -7.94 -15.76 -11.91
CA GLN A 410 -7.87 -16.65 -10.74
C GLN A 410 -8.29 -15.96 -9.44
N GLN A 411 -7.88 -14.69 -9.26
CA GLN A 411 -8.28 -13.90 -8.09
C GLN A 411 -9.80 -13.72 -8.05
N LYS A 412 -10.43 -13.37 -9.18
CA LYS A 412 -11.89 -13.26 -9.29
C LYS A 412 -12.57 -14.59 -8.97
N GLU A 413 -12.11 -15.68 -9.56
CA GLU A 413 -12.68 -17.02 -9.33
C GLU A 413 -12.63 -17.45 -7.86
N ILE A 414 -11.54 -17.15 -7.15
CA ILE A 414 -11.43 -17.45 -5.71
C ILE A 414 -12.37 -16.59 -4.89
N LEU A 415 -12.49 -15.30 -5.22
CA LEU A 415 -13.43 -14.42 -4.52
C LEU A 415 -14.88 -14.87 -4.74
N ASP A 416 -15.24 -15.31 -5.95
CA ASP A 416 -16.57 -15.85 -6.23
C ASP A 416 -16.82 -17.14 -5.45
N LYS A 417 -15.87 -18.08 -5.43
CA LYS A 417 -15.93 -19.29 -4.59
C LYS A 417 -16.01 -18.99 -3.09
N PHE A 418 -15.37 -17.92 -2.63
CA PHE A 418 -15.45 -17.47 -1.24
C PHE A 418 -16.83 -16.84 -0.93
N ARG A 419 -17.46 -16.13 -1.87
CA ARG A 419 -18.85 -15.64 -1.73
C ARG A 419 -19.85 -16.79 -1.64
N GLU A 420 -19.60 -17.88 -2.36
CA GLU A 420 -20.41 -19.10 -2.42
C GLU A 420 -20.13 -20.11 -1.29
N ASP A 421 -19.41 -19.72 -0.23
CA ASP A 421 -19.05 -20.58 0.92
C ASP A 421 -18.29 -21.87 0.57
N LYS A 422 -17.66 -21.94 -0.61
CA LYS A 422 -16.75 -23.04 -0.98
C LYS A 422 -15.48 -23.01 -0.16
N PHE A 423 -14.99 -21.81 0.11
CA PHE A 423 -13.92 -21.52 1.05
C PHE A 423 -14.48 -20.65 2.17
N ASN A 424 -13.97 -20.85 3.38
CA ASN A 424 -14.43 -20.10 4.54
C ASN A 424 -13.29 -19.35 5.24
N ILE A 425 -12.04 -19.59 4.85
CA ILE A 425 -10.87 -18.82 5.31
C ILE A 425 -10.07 -18.34 4.10
N LEU A 426 -9.93 -17.03 3.94
CA LEU A 426 -9.12 -16.41 2.89
C LEU A 426 -7.78 -15.95 3.47
N VAL A 427 -6.66 -16.56 3.06
CA VAL A 427 -5.32 -16.18 3.52
C VAL A 427 -4.65 -15.30 2.48
N ALA A 428 -4.63 -13.98 2.73
CA ALA A 428 -4.24 -12.96 1.78
C ALA A 428 -2.89 -12.31 2.10
N THR A 429 -2.11 -12.00 1.05
CA THR A 429 -1.00 -11.03 1.13
C THR A 429 -1.47 -9.62 0.77
N SER A 430 -0.58 -8.63 0.82
CA SER A 430 -0.86 -7.20 0.56
C SER A 430 -1.64 -6.87 -0.73
N VAL A 431 -1.84 -7.82 -1.64
CA VAL A 431 -2.75 -7.66 -2.78
C VAL A 431 -4.23 -7.66 -2.37
N GLY A 432 -4.59 -8.16 -1.19
CA GLY A 432 -5.92 -7.98 -0.62
C GLY A 432 -6.19 -6.54 -0.14
N GLU A 433 -5.17 -5.68 -0.07
CA GLU A 433 -5.29 -4.32 0.49
C GLU A 433 -5.77 -3.27 -0.52
N GLU A 434 -5.66 -3.53 -1.82
CA GLU A 434 -5.90 -2.52 -2.85
C GLU A 434 -6.93 -2.99 -3.89
N GLY A 435 -8.08 -2.32 -3.94
CA GLY A 435 -9.00 -2.35 -5.08
C GLY A 435 -9.78 -3.65 -5.32
N LEU A 436 -9.77 -4.61 -4.40
CA LEU A 436 -10.57 -5.83 -4.48
C LEU A 436 -11.71 -5.80 -3.47
N ASP A 437 -12.95 -5.83 -3.93
CA ASP A 437 -14.15 -5.99 -3.10
C ASP A 437 -14.13 -7.38 -2.45
N ILE A 438 -13.72 -7.43 -1.18
CA ILE A 438 -13.65 -8.67 -0.40
C ILE A 438 -15.00 -8.84 0.31
N PRO A 439 -15.64 -10.00 0.23
CA PRO A 439 -16.93 -10.26 0.86
C PRO A 439 -16.96 -10.01 2.38
N SER A 440 -18.16 -9.85 2.94
CA SER A 440 -18.35 -9.70 4.38
C SER A 440 -17.82 -10.91 5.15
N THR A 441 -17.12 -10.66 6.27
CA THR A 441 -16.48 -11.69 7.10
C THR A 441 -16.72 -11.47 8.58
N ASP A 442 -16.73 -12.57 9.32
CA ASP A 442 -16.98 -12.61 10.77
C ASP A 442 -15.72 -12.35 11.57
N VAL A 443 -14.55 -12.68 11.04
CA VAL A 443 -13.28 -12.50 11.76
C VAL A 443 -12.19 -12.08 10.78
N VAL A 444 -11.44 -11.06 11.17
CA VAL A 444 -10.23 -10.65 10.43
C VAL A 444 -9.03 -10.78 11.33
N VAL A 445 -8.00 -11.48 10.85
CA VAL A 445 -6.76 -11.72 11.58
C VAL A 445 -5.59 -11.11 10.82
N PHE A 446 -4.76 -10.37 11.52
CA PHE A 446 -3.48 -9.88 11.02
C PHE A 446 -2.37 -10.69 11.66
N PHE A 447 -1.70 -11.54 10.88
CA PHE A 447 -0.59 -12.37 11.34
C PHE A 447 0.64 -11.53 11.70
N GLU A 448 0.85 -10.43 10.97
CA GLU A 448 1.76 -9.33 11.31
C GLU A 448 0.99 -8.00 11.30
N PRO A 449 1.41 -6.97 12.05
CA PRO A 449 0.73 -5.68 12.06
C PRO A 449 0.97 -4.91 10.76
N VAL A 450 0.15 -5.20 9.75
CA VAL A 450 0.20 -4.52 8.45
C VAL A 450 -0.63 -3.25 8.50
N SER A 451 0.03 -2.10 8.67
CA SER A 451 -0.63 -0.81 8.96
C SER A 451 -1.66 -0.40 7.90
N SER A 452 -1.36 -0.60 6.62
CA SER A 452 -2.27 -0.31 5.49
C SER A 452 -3.52 -1.18 5.50
N ALA A 453 -3.34 -2.49 5.72
CA ALA A 453 -4.42 -3.46 5.76
C ALA A 453 -5.33 -3.30 6.99
N ILE A 454 -4.74 -3.06 8.16
CA ILE A 454 -5.47 -2.74 9.40
C ILE A 454 -6.35 -1.51 9.16
N ARG A 455 -5.77 -0.44 8.61
CA ARG A 455 -6.50 0.76 8.24
C ARG A 455 -7.63 0.42 7.26
N MET A 456 -7.38 -0.33 6.19
CA MET A 456 -8.42 -0.72 5.23
C MET A 456 -9.59 -1.44 5.91
N ILE A 457 -9.33 -2.43 6.76
CA ILE A 457 -10.37 -3.21 7.44
C ILE A 457 -11.12 -2.37 8.46
N GLN A 458 -10.38 -1.58 9.25
CA GLN A 458 -10.98 -0.64 10.18
C GLN A 458 -11.91 0.35 9.47
N ARG A 459 -11.58 0.70 8.24
CA ARG A 459 -12.33 1.63 7.43
C ARG A 459 -13.49 0.99 6.64
N ARG A 460 -13.37 -0.27 6.19
CA ARG A 460 -14.45 -1.02 5.50
C ARG A 460 -15.62 -1.34 6.42
N GLY A 461 -15.34 -1.61 7.69
CA GLY A 461 -16.37 -1.78 8.71
C GLY A 461 -17.24 -0.56 8.97
N ARG A 462 -16.91 0.57 8.33
CA ARG A 462 -17.54 1.88 8.54
C ARG A 462 -18.35 2.37 7.32
N THR A 463 -18.41 1.60 6.22
CA THR A 463 -19.47 1.72 5.19
C THR A 463 -20.58 0.73 5.45
N GLY A 464 -21.83 1.18 5.38
CA GLY A 464 -23.00 0.31 5.55
C GLY A 464 -23.01 -0.90 4.61
N ARG A 465 -22.66 -2.07 5.15
CA ARG A 465 -23.47 -3.31 5.25
C ARG A 465 -22.58 -4.44 5.81
N ASN A 466 -23.17 -5.20 6.74
CA ASN A 466 -22.68 -6.37 7.48
C ASN A 466 -21.37 -6.19 8.26
N ARG A 467 -21.54 -5.99 9.57
CA ARG A 467 -20.53 -5.91 10.64
C ARG A 467 -19.20 -6.60 10.28
N PRO A 468 -18.04 -5.93 10.40
CA PRO A 468 -16.83 -6.71 10.61
C PRO A 468 -16.99 -7.34 11.99
N GLY A 469 -16.93 -8.66 12.07
CA GLY A 469 -16.77 -9.25 13.40
C GLY A 469 -15.34 -9.01 13.91
N GLU A 470 -14.92 -9.77 14.91
CA GLU A 470 -13.76 -9.41 15.73
C GLU A 470 -12.47 -9.31 14.88
N VAL A 471 -11.69 -8.25 15.13
CA VAL A 471 -10.38 -8.06 14.49
C VAL A 471 -9.29 -8.46 15.46
N PHE A 472 -8.41 -9.37 15.06
CA PHE A 472 -7.27 -9.82 15.86
C PHE A 472 -5.97 -9.40 15.20
N ILE A 473 -5.05 -8.81 15.99
CA ILE A 473 -3.75 -8.39 15.48
C ILE A 473 -2.66 -9.05 16.32
N PHE A 474 -1.86 -9.89 15.67
CA PHE A 474 -0.74 -10.58 16.28
C PHE A 474 0.52 -9.71 16.29
N VAL A 475 1.13 -9.57 17.46
CA VAL A 475 2.37 -8.81 17.64
C VAL A 475 3.38 -9.68 18.37
N THR A 476 4.50 -10.00 17.72
CA THR A 476 5.63 -10.64 18.41
C THR A 476 6.40 -9.58 19.20
N LYS A 477 6.60 -9.80 20.50
CA LYS A 477 7.33 -8.87 21.38
C LYS A 477 8.82 -8.84 21.03
N GLY A 478 9.44 -7.67 21.11
CA GLY A 478 10.86 -7.49 20.80
C GLY A 478 11.22 -7.68 19.31
N SER A 479 10.22 -7.86 18.44
CA SER A 479 10.42 -8.07 17.01
C SER A 479 10.15 -6.80 16.20
N ARG A 480 10.25 -6.91 14.87
CA ARG A 480 9.82 -5.87 13.93
C ARG A 480 8.33 -5.53 14.03
N ASP A 481 7.50 -6.45 14.51
CA ASP A 481 6.06 -6.22 14.67
C ASP A 481 5.77 -5.13 15.69
N GLU A 482 6.46 -5.18 16.84
CA GLU A 482 6.30 -4.18 17.90
C GLU A 482 6.76 -2.80 17.42
N ALA A 483 7.87 -2.74 16.66
CA ALA A 483 8.32 -1.49 16.07
C ALA A 483 7.32 -0.93 15.03
N ALA A 484 6.75 -1.80 14.19
CA ALA A 484 5.72 -1.41 13.21
C ALA A 484 4.43 -0.95 13.90
N PHE A 485 4.04 -1.59 15.00
CA PHE A 485 2.91 -1.21 15.83
C PHE A 485 3.07 0.21 16.39
N TRP A 486 4.17 0.49 17.09
CA TRP A 486 4.44 1.82 17.64
C TRP A 486 4.57 2.87 16.55
N SER A 487 5.27 2.56 15.45
CA SER A 487 5.40 3.49 14.32
C SER A 487 4.06 3.83 13.67
N SER A 488 3.11 2.90 13.59
CA SER A 488 1.79 3.14 13.02
C SER A 488 0.98 4.10 13.90
N ARG A 489 1.03 3.89 15.22
CA ARG A 489 0.39 4.78 16.22
C ARG A 489 0.98 6.18 16.21
N ASP A 490 2.31 6.30 16.21
CA ASP A 490 2.98 7.60 16.19
C ASP A 490 2.63 8.38 14.91
N LYS A 491 2.51 7.70 13.77
CA LYS A 491 2.09 8.34 12.51
C LYS A 491 0.64 8.79 12.56
N GLU A 492 -0.25 8.02 13.17
CA GLU A 492 -1.66 8.39 13.32
C GLU A 492 -1.83 9.60 14.24
N GLN A 493 -1.13 9.61 15.39
CA GLN A 493 -1.14 10.76 16.30
C GLN A 493 -0.59 12.02 15.62
N LYS A 494 0.56 11.91 14.94
CA LYS A 494 1.13 13.04 14.19
C LYS A 494 0.19 13.59 13.12
N MET A 495 -0.60 12.72 12.48
CA MET A 495 -1.59 13.12 11.49
C MET A 495 -2.80 13.81 12.13
N HIS A 496 -3.26 13.34 13.30
CA HIS A 496 -4.29 14.03 14.08
C HIS A 496 -3.81 15.42 14.51
N ASP A 497 -2.62 15.51 15.12
CA ASP A 497 -2.02 16.77 15.58
C ASP A 497 -1.74 17.74 14.42
N LEU A 498 -1.60 17.21 13.20
CA LEU A 498 -1.40 18.02 12.01
C LEU A 498 -2.63 18.85 11.65
N PHE A 499 -3.80 18.24 11.79
CA PHE A 499 -5.08 18.78 11.33
C PHE A 499 -5.96 19.30 12.48
N SER A 500 -5.52 19.14 13.73
CA SER A 500 -6.23 19.69 14.90
C SER A 500 -6.35 21.21 14.89
N ALA A 501 -5.55 21.91 14.08
CA ALA A 501 -5.55 23.36 13.92
C ALA A 501 -6.47 23.88 12.79
N GLY A 502 -7.35 23.03 12.25
CA GLY A 502 -8.37 23.41 11.26
C GLY A 502 -7.94 23.22 9.80
N ARG A 503 -8.72 23.83 8.89
CA ARG A 503 -8.50 23.78 7.43
C ARG A 503 -7.12 24.35 7.09
N ILE A 504 -6.40 23.68 6.18
CA ILE A 504 -5.09 24.14 5.72
C ILE A 504 -5.24 24.73 4.33
N GLU A 505 -4.80 25.98 4.15
CA GLU A 505 -4.64 26.61 2.84
C GLU A 505 -3.22 26.41 2.31
N ILE A 506 -3.11 26.18 1.00
CA ILE A 506 -1.86 25.84 0.32
C ILE A 506 -1.68 26.77 -0.88
N ASP A 507 -0.52 27.40 -0.92
CA ASP A 507 -0.08 28.19 -2.05
C ASP A 507 0.31 27.27 -3.23
N VAL A 508 -0.43 27.40 -4.33
CA VAL A 508 -0.30 26.59 -5.54
C VAL A 508 0.40 27.39 -6.65
N PRO A 509 1.24 26.74 -7.49
CA PRO A 509 1.96 27.44 -8.56
C PRO A 509 1.01 28.11 -9.55
N THR A 510 1.37 29.31 -10.03
CA THR A 510 0.59 29.99 -11.07
C THR A 510 0.83 29.35 -12.44
N SER A 511 -0.09 29.56 -13.39
CA SER A 511 0.08 29.07 -14.76
C SER A 511 1.35 29.62 -15.43
N GLU A 512 1.79 30.82 -15.04
CA GLU A 512 3.02 31.46 -15.52
C GLU A 512 4.28 30.78 -14.96
N GLU A 513 4.29 30.43 -13.67
CA GLU A 513 5.39 29.69 -13.03
C GLU A 513 5.58 28.29 -13.65
N LEU A 514 4.47 27.63 -13.99
CA LEU A 514 4.47 26.32 -14.63
C LEU A 514 4.93 26.38 -16.10
N ALA A 515 4.62 27.46 -16.81
CA ALA A 515 5.03 27.69 -18.19
C ALA A 515 6.55 27.94 -18.33
N GLY A 516 7.20 28.50 -17.31
CA GLY A 516 8.65 28.75 -17.27
C GLY A 516 9.50 27.53 -16.90
N SER A 517 8.91 26.47 -16.33
CA SER A 517 9.63 25.24 -16.01
C SER A 517 9.58 24.27 -17.20
N ASN A 518 10.71 24.10 -17.90
CA ASN A 518 10.84 23.02 -18.87
C ASN A 518 10.50 21.68 -18.20
N ILE A 519 9.62 20.90 -18.84
CA ILE A 519 9.00 19.67 -18.32
C ILE A 519 10.00 18.51 -18.09
N VAL A 520 11.31 18.77 -18.19
CA VAL A 520 12.37 17.79 -17.95
C VAL A 520 13.44 18.45 -17.09
N ASP A 521 13.71 17.87 -15.93
CA ASP A 521 14.68 18.24 -14.90
C ASP A 521 14.36 19.44 -13.97
N SER A 522 14.10 19.13 -12.69
CA SER A 522 15.17 19.24 -11.69
C SER A 522 14.69 18.93 -10.27
N SER A 523 15.54 18.20 -9.57
CA SER A 523 15.54 17.85 -8.16
C SER A 523 15.86 19.04 -7.24
N ASN A 524 15.40 20.25 -7.55
CA ASN A 524 15.66 21.41 -6.71
C ASN A 524 14.54 21.62 -5.69
N THR A 525 14.79 21.14 -4.48
CA THR A 525 14.17 21.59 -3.24
C THR A 525 14.63 23.02 -2.93
N SER A 526 14.07 24.02 -3.61
CA SER A 526 14.11 25.39 -3.09
C SER A 526 12.91 25.58 -2.16
N SER A 527 13.23 25.91 -0.91
CA SER A 527 12.30 26.26 0.15
C SER A 527 11.55 27.53 -0.20
N VAL A 528 10.41 27.41 -0.87
CA VAL A 528 9.42 28.49 -0.92
C VAL A 528 8.69 28.46 0.42
N GLN A 529 8.88 29.50 1.24
CA GLN A 529 8.17 29.71 2.49
C GLN A 529 6.68 29.86 2.19
N THR A 530 5.89 28.80 2.38
CA THR A 530 4.44 28.90 2.42
C THR A 530 4.01 29.20 3.86
N THR A 531 3.36 30.34 4.05
CA THR A 531 2.78 30.76 5.33
C THR A 531 1.50 29.98 5.58
N PHE A 532 1.45 29.24 6.69
CA PHE A 532 0.20 28.68 7.22
C PHE A 532 -0.68 29.84 7.69
N GLN A 533 -1.84 30.04 7.08
CA GLN A 533 -2.87 30.92 7.62
C GLN A 533 -3.93 30.06 8.31
N HIS A 534 -4.01 30.18 9.63
CA HIS A 534 -5.15 29.68 10.40
C HIS A 534 -6.22 30.77 10.43
N LYS A 535 -7.48 30.42 10.17
CA LYS A 535 -8.61 31.32 10.42
C LYS A 535 -9.02 31.28 11.88
#